data_AF-A0A074K1P9-F1
#
_entry.id   AF-A0A074K1P9-F1
#
_cell.length_a   1.000
_cell.length_b   1.000
_cell.length_c   1.000
_cell.angle_alpha   90.00
_cell.angle_beta   90.00
_cell.angle_gamma   90.00
#
_symmetry.space_group_name_H-M   'P 1'
#
loop_
_entity.id
_entity.type
_entity.pdbx_description
1 polymer ?
#
loop_
_entity_poly.entity_id
_entity_poly.type
_entity_poly.pdbx_seq_one_letter_code
_entity_poly.pdbx_strand_id
1 'polypeptide(L)'
;MELIVGNKRVTPEALREIPGGIEADLAGEALTSLIDATFRGYASIEMLGGDLDRQRMDVIDIRMAGAATTVTLRCHGAMALH
;
A
#
# COMPACT_ATOMS: atom_id res chain seq x y z
N MET A 1 10.56 5.00 -4.11
CA MET A 1 9.11 5.04 -3.96
C MET A 1 8.78 4.33 -2.66
N GLU A 2 8.11 5.02 -1.74
CA GLU A 2 7.82 4.53 -0.38
C GLU A 2 6.35 4.71 -0.03
N LEU A 3 5.89 4.03 1.01
CA LEU A 3 4.57 4.24 1.61
C LEU A 3 4.72 5.01 2.92
N ILE A 4 3.86 5.99 3.14
CA ILE A 4 3.60 6.57 4.45
C ILE A 4 2.39 5.85 5.03
N VAL A 5 2.58 5.18 6.16
CA VAL A 5 1.51 4.47 6.88
C VAL A 5 1.34 5.15 8.23
N GLY A 6 0.32 6.00 8.34
CA GLY A 6 0.15 6.90 9.48
C GLY A 6 1.33 7.87 9.59
N ASN A 7 2.19 7.67 10.59
CA ASN A 7 3.42 8.46 10.80
C ASN A 7 4.71 7.69 10.49
N LYS A 8 4.61 6.47 9.94
CA LYS A 8 5.76 5.63 9.58
C LYS A 8 6.05 5.72 8.09
N ARG A 9 7.33 5.76 7.74
CA ARG A 9 7.78 5.48 6.37
C ARG A 9 8.06 4.00 6.23
N VAL A 10 7.55 3.42 5.16
CA VAL A 10 7.63 2.01 4.84
C VAL A 10 8.23 1.90 3.44
N THR A 11 9.38 1.26 3.33
CA THR A 11 10.00 0.92 2.05
C THR A 11 9.62 -0.52 1.70
N PRO A 12 8.86 -0.76 0.62
CA PRO A 12 8.56 -2.13 0.18
C PRO A 12 9.81 -2.85 -0.32
N GLU A 13 9.79 -4.19 -0.26
CA GLU A 13 10.86 -5.02 -0.83
C GLU A 13 10.85 -4.96 -2.36
N ALA A 14 9.64 -4.96 -2.93
CA ALA A 14 9.38 -4.69 -4.33
C ALA A 14 8.15 -3.80 -4.46
N LEU A 15 8.13 -2.94 -5.47
CA LEU A 15 7.00 -2.08 -5.79
C LEU A 15 6.87 -1.94 -7.30
N ARG A 16 5.64 -2.09 -7.81
CA ARG A 16 5.28 -1.75 -9.18
C ARG A 16 4.05 -0.87 -9.22
N GLU A 17 4.03 0.07 -10.15
CA GLU A 17 2.81 0.80 -10.47
C GLU A 17 1.89 -0.05 -11.35
N ILE A 18 0.59 0.08 -11.12
CA ILE A 18 -0.48 -0.53 -11.91
C ILE A 18 -1.52 0.55 -12.25
N PRO A 19 -2.42 0.31 -13.23
CA PRO A 19 -3.47 1.27 -13.54
C PRO A 19 -4.33 1.63 -12.31
N GLY A 20 -4.17 2.87 -11.84
CA GLY A 20 -4.90 3.43 -10.70
C GLY A 20 -4.37 3.01 -9.32
N GLY A 21 -3.12 2.56 -9.21
CA GLY A 21 -2.55 2.15 -7.93
C GLY A 21 -1.15 1.55 -8.02
N ILE A 22 -0.80 0.75 -7.02
CA ILE A 22 0.46 0.01 -6.95
C ILE A 22 0.24 -1.42 -6.45
N GLU A 23 1.20 -2.27 -6.72
CA GLU A 23 1.41 -3.51 -5.96
C GLU A 23 2.75 -3.44 -5.24
N ALA A 24 2.76 -3.84 -3.97
CA ALA A 24 3.92 -3.80 -3.11
C ALA A 24 4.11 -5.12 -2.37
N ASP A 25 5.33 -5.65 -2.40
CA ASP A 25 5.70 -6.78 -1.56
C ASP A 25 6.20 -6.25 -0.21
N LEU A 26 5.58 -6.72 0.86
CA LEU A 26 5.82 -6.27 2.22
C LEU A 26 6.10 -7.45 3.15
N ALA A 27 7.02 -7.25 4.10
CA ALA A 27 7.33 -8.22 5.14
C ALA A 27 7.57 -7.53 6.49
N GLY A 28 7.56 -8.31 7.57
CA GLY A 28 7.90 -7.83 8.91
C GLY A 28 7.09 -6.61 9.36
N GLU A 29 7.78 -5.59 9.87
CA GLU A 29 7.14 -4.38 10.41
C GLU A 29 6.36 -3.57 9.36
N ALA A 30 6.83 -3.59 8.10
CA ALA A 30 6.15 -2.91 7.00
C ALA A 30 4.74 -3.47 6.79
N LEU A 31 4.64 -4.81 6.76
CA LEU A 31 3.36 -5.50 6.60
C LEU A 31 2.46 -5.32 7.82
N THR A 32 2.99 -5.47 9.04
CA THR A 32 2.17 -5.34 10.26
C THR A 32 1.63 -3.92 10.43
N SER A 33 2.45 -2.90 10.15
CA SER A 33 2.02 -1.50 10.20
C SER A 33 0.91 -1.21 9.19
N LEU A 34 1.02 -1.76 7.97
CA LEU A 34 -0.01 -1.62 6.95
C LEU A 34 -1.32 -2.31 7.34
N ILE A 35 -1.26 -3.53 7.86
CA ILE A 35 -2.45 -4.28 8.33
C ILE A 35 -3.14 -3.49 9.46
N ASP A 36 -2.39 -3.00 10.44
CA ASP A 36 -2.96 -2.19 11.52
C ASP A 36 -3.63 -0.91 10.98
N ALA A 37 -3.01 -0.20 10.04
CA ALA A 37 -3.60 0.97 9.41
C ALA A 37 -4.89 0.65 8.65
N THR A 38 -4.88 -0.45 7.89
CA THR A 38 -6.00 -0.89 7.05
C THR A 38 -7.22 -1.27 7.90
N PHE A 39 -7.03 -2.11 8.93
CA PHE A 39 -8.15 -2.72 9.65
C PHE A 39 -8.56 -1.96 10.91
N ARG A 40 -7.67 -1.15 11.51
CA ARG A 40 -8.05 -0.31 12.66
C ARG A 40 -8.60 1.05 12.22
N GLY A 41 -8.37 1.47 10.98
CA GLY A 41 -9.01 2.63 10.35
C GLY A 41 -8.57 4.01 10.88
N TYR A 42 -7.57 4.07 11.78
CA TYR A 42 -7.10 5.33 12.36
C TYR A 42 -5.94 5.98 11.59
N ALA A 43 -5.35 5.27 10.62
CA ALA A 43 -4.17 5.74 9.89
C ALA A 43 -4.44 5.79 8.39
N SER A 44 -3.96 6.85 7.73
CA SER A 44 -3.92 6.95 6.28
C SER A 44 -2.75 6.14 5.72
N ILE A 45 -2.91 5.65 4.50
CA ILE A 45 -1.82 5.11 3.70
C ILE A 45 -1.65 6.08 2.53
N GLU A 46 -0.44 6.59 2.32
CA GLU A 46 -0.13 7.57 1.29
C GLU A 46 1.14 7.16 0.57
N MET A 47 1.25 7.49 -0.71
CA MET A 47 2.46 7.25 -1.48
C MET A 47 3.46 8.38 -1.30
N LEU A 48 4.75 8.06 -1.28
CA LEU A 48 5.85 9.02 -1.25
C LEU A 48 6.81 8.81 -2.44
N GLY A 49 6.86 9.82 -3.30
CA GLY A 49 7.60 9.85 -4.56
C GLY A 49 6.88 9.16 -5.72
N GLY A 50 7.40 9.37 -6.93
CA GLY A 50 6.78 8.89 -8.17
C GLY A 50 5.62 9.75 -8.64
N ASP A 51 4.89 9.27 -9.64
CA ASP A 51 3.76 10.00 -10.24
C ASP A 51 2.53 10.07 -9.34
N LEU A 52 2.49 9.22 -8.30
CA LEU A 52 1.42 9.12 -7.31
C LEU A 52 1.77 9.83 -5.99
N ASP A 53 2.78 10.72 -5.95
CA ASP A 53 3.25 11.36 -4.72
C ASP A 53 2.11 12.02 -3.91
N ARG A 54 2.08 11.72 -2.60
CA ARG A 54 1.07 12.16 -1.62
C ARG A 54 -0.35 11.70 -1.92
N GLN A 55 -0.55 10.80 -2.87
CA GLN A 55 -1.86 10.25 -3.14
C GLN A 55 -2.23 9.25 -2.04
N ARG A 56 -3.42 9.44 -1.45
CA ARG A 56 -3.98 8.50 -0.49
C ARG A 56 -4.31 7.18 -1.19
N MET A 57 -4.07 6.08 -0.50
CA MET A 57 -4.23 4.73 -1.01
C MET A 57 -5.16 3.92 -0.11
N ASP A 58 -5.95 3.04 -0.72
CA ASP A 58 -6.76 2.02 -0.07
C ASP A 58 -6.19 0.64 -0.41
N VAL A 59 -6.09 -0.23 0.59
CA VAL A 59 -5.75 -1.64 0.37
C VAL A 59 -6.98 -2.36 -0.16
N ILE A 60 -6.84 -2.99 -1.34
CA ILE A 60 -7.94 -3.70 -2.00
C ILE A 60 -7.73 -5.22 -2.07
N ASP A 61 -6.49 -5.68 -1.98
CA ASP A 61 -6.14 -7.10 -1.97
C ASP A 61 -4.86 -7.34 -1.17
N ILE A 62 -4.82 -8.46 -0.44
CA ILE A 62 -3.64 -8.95 0.26
C ILE A 62 -3.50 -10.43 -0.09
N ARG A 63 -2.44 -10.77 -0.82
CA ARG A 63 -2.15 -12.13 -1.25
C ARG A 63 -0.86 -12.63 -0.60
N MET A 64 -0.98 -13.70 0.16
CA MET A 64 0.15 -14.39 0.79
C MET A 64 0.48 -15.66 0.00
N ALA A 65 1.73 -15.78 -0.45
CA ALA A 65 2.21 -16.95 -1.18
C ALA A 65 3.65 -17.30 -0.77
N GLY A 66 3.83 -18.45 -0.10
CA GLY A 66 5.13 -18.84 0.44
C GLY A 66 5.62 -17.84 1.48
N ALA A 67 6.80 -17.26 1.24
CA ALA A 67 7.39 -16.24 2.12
C ALA A 67 7.07 -14.79 1.69
N ALA A 68 6.30 -14.59 0.61
CA ALA A 68 5.97 -13.28 0.08
C ALA A 68 4.54 -12.88 0.42
N THR A 69 4.35 -11.60 0.78
CA THR A 69 3.03 -10.97 0.91
C THR A 69 2.95 -9.81 -0.06
N THR A 70 2.16 -9.99 -1.12
CA THR A 70 1.87 -8.94 -2.09
C THR A 70 0.60 -8.21 -1.66
N VAL A 71 0.68 -6.90 -1.55
CA VAL A 71 -0.45 -6.02 -1.26
C VAL A 71 -0.77 -5.19 -2.49
N THR A 72 -2.03 -5.19 -2.89
CA THR A 72 -2.53 -4.29 -3.94
C THR A 72 -3.17 -3.08 -3.29
N LEU A 73 -2.65 -1.90 -3.62
CA LEU A 73 -3.16 -0.62 -3.16
C LEU A 73 -3.71 0.17 -4.35
N ARG A 74 -4.90 0.74 -4.19
CA ARG A 74 -5.48 1.66 -5.17
C ARG A 74 -5.52 3.08 -4.65
N CYS A 75 -5.41 4.04 -5.55
CA CYS A 75 -5.65 5.43 -5.22
C CYS A 75 -7.06 5.58 -4.62
N HIS A 76 -7.14 6.27 -3.48
CA HIS A 76 -8.41 6.51 -2.80
C HIS A 76 -9.37 7.25 -3.73
N GLY A 77 -10.61 6.75 -3.82
CA GLY A 77 -11.61 7.29 -4.75
C GLY A 77 -11.41 6.92 -6.22
N ALA A 78 -10.43 6.08 -6.57
CA ALA A 78 -10.37 5.49 -7.90
C ALA A 78 -11.55 4.52 -8.08
N MET A 79 -12.50 4.88 -8.96
CA MET A 79 -13.60 3.98 -9.29
C MET A 79 -13.04 2.76 -10.03
N ALA A 80 -13.40 1.56 -9.58
CA ALA A 80 -13.25 0.38 -10.42
C ALA A 80 -14.17 0.56 -11.62
N LEU A 81 -13.58 0.81 -12.80
CA LEU A 81 -14.30 0.68 -14.06
C LEU A 81 -14.65 -0.81 -14.20
N HIS A 82 -15.94 -1.13 -14.03
CA HIS A 82 -16.51 -2.45 -14.27
C HIS A 82 -16.84 -2.64 -15.75
#